data_AF-A0A0R0FRH3-F1
#
_entry.id   AF-A0A0R0FRH3-F1
#
_cell.length_a   1.000
_cell.length_b   1.000
_cell.length_c   1.000
_cell.angle_alpha   90.00
_cell.angle_beta   90.00
_cell.angle_gamma   90.00
#
_symmetry.space_group_name_H-M   'P 1'
#
loop_
_entity.id
_entity.type
_entity.pdbx_description
1 polymer ?
#
loop_
_entity_poly.entity_id
_entity_poly.type
_entity_poly.pdbx_seq_one_letter_code
_entity_poly.pdbx_strand_id
1 'polypeptide(L)'
;MEMRSKEEIEIGRDITATLTPLSFCLHTFYLHTHCSACFSSLPIPNPNPNPNSLFYCSPPCSAALSPLHHSSAERHLPPSAHSSHLCTALRLLLSHRPTSSSRLAGLLSNRHILTSLSVHDDVSERISVGAGAMAEAIAKQRGIPNDDAVLEEATIALSAVLTNAVEVHDNEGRALGIAVFDQIFSWINHSCSPNACYRFVLSSSSHSGEAKLGIAPHLQAMRQSELWSKYRFVCCCKRCSALPSSYVDHALQEISAITCESSGSCSKFLKDMADRRLTECIDDVILEYLSVGDPESCCEKLEEILTQGLKEHLEVIEVKPDCIFMLHPLHHHSIKAYTTLASAYKVCACDLLSVDSETDINQLKAFDMSRISAAYSLVLAGATHHLFNSESSLIASVANFWTGAGESLLSLSKSSGWSMCVNLGLVIPNLASAMKFKCTKCSLMDRFRAGMLNGQIKSADFENVSNEFLHCVSDITQKVWGFLISDCQFLQSCKDPIISSWLMSTKSSSTVDVEVCVNKTNMCYTNESENSVSMCHEQTLADHAVACIFQLGVHCLAYGGLLASICYGPHSHLVCHVQNVLEHEKNFVLYSH
;
A
#
# COMPACT_ATOMS: atom_id res chain seq x y z
N MET A 1 -4.08 -28.30 -8.62
CA MET A 1 -2.72 -28.54 -8.07
C MET A 1 -2.53 -27.52 -6.96
N GLU A 2 -1.87 -27.88 -5.87
CA GLU A 2 -1.68 -26.97 -4.74
C GLU A 2 -0.35 -27.26 -4.04
N MET A 3 0.26 -26.21 -3.49
CA MET A 3 1.33 -26.34 -2.51
C MET A 3 0.74 -26.51 -1.12
N ARG A 4 1.22 -27.50 -0.36
CA ARG A 4 0.81 -27.75 1.02
C ARG A 4 2.04 -27.93 1.91
N SER A 5 2.09 -27.21 3.02
CA SER A 5 3.15 -27.42 4.01
C SER A 5 3.02 -28.79 4.67
N LYS A 6 4.16 -29.40 4.99
CA LYS A 6 4.23 -30.63 5.81
C LYS A 6 4.43 -30.35 7.29
N GLU A 7 4.79 -29.12 7.64
CA GLU A 7 5.13 -28.68 8.99
C GLU A 7 4.55 -27.30 9.29
N GLU A 8 4.59 -26.90 10.56
CA GLU A 8 4.25 -25.54 10.95
C GLU A 8 5.39 -24.60 10.55
N ILE A 9 5.06 -23.49 9.89
CA ILE A 9 6.02 -22.50 9.43
C ILE A 9 5.80 -21.23 10.27
N GLU A 10 6.86 -20.78 10.95
CA GLU A 10 6.82 -19.53 11.72
C GLU A 10 6.69 -18.30 10.80
N ILE A 11 6.18 -17.20 11.35
CA ILE A 11 6.03 -15.93 10.63
C ILE A 11 7.39 -15.39 10.17
N GLY A 12 7.45 -14.88 8.93
CA GLY A 12 8.67 -14.32 8.34
C GLY A 12 9.69 -15.34 7.82
N ARG A 13 9.34 -16.65 7.81
CA ARG A 13 10.21 -17.70 7.26
C ARG A 13 10.05 -17.84 5.74
N ASP A 14 11.17 -17.98 5.05
CA ASP A 14 11.18 -18.36 3.64
C ASP A 14 10.65 -19.80 3.49
N ILE A 15 9.56 -19.97 2.73
CA ILE A 15 8.92 -21.28 2.48
C ILE A 15 9.75 -22.14 1.50
N THR A 16 10.43 -21.48 0.56
CA THR A 16 11.29 -22.11 -0.43
C THR A 16 12.64 -21.39 -0.49
N ALA A 17 13.66 -22.07 -0.99
CA ALA A 17 14.87 -21.37 -1.44
C ALA A 17 14.54 -20.41 -2.61
N THR A 18 15.45 -19.48 -2.89
CA THR A 18 15.34 -18.57 -4.03
C THR A 18 15.11 -19.34 -5.33
N LEU A 19 14.07 -18.96 -6.07
CA LEU A 19 13.69 -19.60 -7.33
C LEU A 19 14.24 -18.78 -8.51
N THR A 20 14.71 -19.48 -9.53
CA THR A 20 15.13 -18.87 -10.80
C THR A 20 13.98 -18.91 -11.80
N PRO A 21 13.66 -17.83 -12.52
CA PRO A 21 12.58 -17.85 -13.50
C PRO A 21 12.93 -18.78 -14.69
N LEU A 22 11.92 -19.48 -15.22
CA LEU A 22 12.01 -20.23 -16.47
C LEU A 22 12.13 -19.32 -17.68
N SER A 23 11.45 -18.17 -17.64
CA SER A 23 11.49 -17.14 -18.67
C SER A 23 11.08 -15.80 -18.07
N PHE A 24 11.60 -14.71 -18.62
CA PHE A 24 11.28 -13.35 -18.16
C PHE A 24 11.54 -12.33 -19.26
N CYS A 25 10.89 -11.18 -19.17
CA CYS A 25 11.12 -10.05 -20.06
C CYS A 25 10.77 -8.72 -19.38
N LEU A 26 11.65 -7.74 -19.55
CA LEU A 26 11.41 -6.36 -19.15
C LEU A 26 10.28 -5.74 -19.99
N HIS A 27 9.51 -4.81 -19.44
CA HIS A 27 8.56 -4.03 -20.22
C HIS A 27 9.29 -3.12 -21.22
N THR A 28 8.69 -2.92 -22.39
CA THR A 28 9.27 -2.15 -23.50
C THR A 28 9.67 -0.73 -23.08
N PHE A 29 8.88 -0.09 -22.19
CA PHE A 29 9.16 1.24 -21.67
C PHE A 29 10.49 1.33 -20.91
N TYR A 30 10.96 0.25 -20.28
CA TYR A 30 12.19 0.25 -19.49
C TYR A 30 13.42 -0.26 -20.23
N LEU A 31 13.30 -0.69 -21.50
CA LEU A 31 14.41 -1.28 -22.26
C LEU A 31 15.65 -0.38 -22.31
N HIS A 32 15.47 0.94 -22.32
CA HIS A 32 16.55 1.93 -22.41
C HIS A 32 17.06 2.43 -21.05
N THR A 33 16.34 2.15 -19.96
CA THR A 33 16.67 2.62 -18.60
C THR A 33 17.13 1.51 -17.68
N HIS A 34 16.85 0.24 -18.02
CA HIS A 34 17.19 -0.91 -17.19
C HIS A 34 17.85 -2.02 -18.00
N CYS A 35 18.68 -2.81 -17.32
CA CYS A 35 19.31 -3.98 -17.91
C CYS A 35 18.24 -5.03 -18.25
N SER A 36 18.21 -5.48 -19.50
CA SER A 36 17.22 -6.47 -19.95
C SER A 36 17.36 -7.85 -19.26
N ALA A 37 18.52 -8.14 -18.66
CA ALA A 37 18.81 -9.43 -18.01
C ALA A 37 18.59 -9.42 -16.49
N CYS A 38 19.06 -8.40 -15.76
CA CYS A 38 18.96 -8.35 -14.29
C CYS A 38 18.02 -7.26 -13.76
N PHE A 39 17.43 -6.47 -14.67
CA PHE A 39 16.46 -5.41 -14.39
C PHE A 39 17.02 -4.23 -13.57
N SER A 40 18.33 -4.17 -13.32
CA SER A 40 18.97 -3.03 -12.64
C SER A 40 18.98 -1.79 -13.53
N SER A 41 18.83 -0.60 -12.95
CA SER A 41 18.90 0.66 -13.68
C SER A 41 20.26 0.86 -14.36
N LEU A 42 20.27 1.47 -15.54
CA LEU A 42 21.45 1.77 -16.33
C LEU A 42 21.88 3.23 -16.13
N PRO A 43 23.20 3.53 -16.06
CA PRO A 43 23.68 4.88 -15.75
C PRO A 43 23.42 5.94 -16.83
N ILE A 44 23.19 5.55 -18.08
CA ILE A 44 23.07 6.48 -19.22
C ILE A 44 21.96 6.01 -20.16
N PRO A 45 20.84 6.75 -20.29
CA PRO A 45 19.88 6.56 -21.36
C PRO A 45 20.55 6.88 -22.71
N ASN A 46 20.57 5.92 -23.64
CA ASN A 46 21.14 6.17 -24.96
C ASN A 46 20.23 7.14 -25.75
N PRO A 47 20.73 8.28 -26.27
CA PRO A 47 19.89 9.35 -26.84
C PRO A 47 19.19 9.00 -28.17
N ASN A 48 19.46 7.82 -28.77
CA ASN A 48 18.78 7.40 -30.00
C ASN A 48 18.59 5.86 -30.05
N PRO A 49 17.62 5.31 -29.30
CA PRO A 49 17.41 3.87 -29.25
C PRO A 49 16.51 3.41 -30.41
N ASN A 50 16.90 2.32 -31.07
CA ASN A 50 15.94 1.49 -31.80
C ASN A 50 15.04 0.84 -30.73
N PRO A 51 13.69 0.98 -30.78
CA PRO A 51 12.77 0.69 -29.67
C PRO A 51 12.84 -0.73 -29.10
N ASN A 52 13.41 -1.68 -29.85
CA ASN A 52 13.52 -3.09 -29.45
C ASN A 52 14.96 -3.52 -29.09
N SER A 53 15.87 -2.56 -28.89
CA SER A 53 17.25 -2.86 -28.52
C SER A 53 17.36 -3.27 -27.06
N LEU A 54 18.08 -4.36 -26.80
CA LEU A 54 18.37 -4.82 -25.44
C LEU A 54 19.66 -4.19 -24.93
N PHE A 55 19.65 -3.73 -23.68
CA PHE A 55 20.81 -3.14 -23.02
C PHE A 55 21.23 -3.96 -21.79
N TYR A 56 22.53 -4.00 -21.52
CA TYR A 56 23.11 -4.84 -20.47
C TYR A 56 24.05 -4.02 -19.59
N CYS A 57 23.96 -4.20 -18.28
CA CYS A 57 24.87 -3.54 -17.33
C CYS A 57 26.28 -4.15 -17.32
N SER A 58 26.43 -5.37 -17.83
CA SER A 58 27.69 -6.12 -17.78
C SER A 58 27.78 -7.22 -18.85
N PRO A 59 29.00 -7.67 -19.21
CA PRO A 59 29.18 -8.80 -20.12
C PRO A 59 28.48 -10.10 -19.66
N PRO A 60 28.48 -10.49 -18.37
CA PRO A 60 27.70 -11.63 -17.90
C PRO A 60 26.20 -11.51 -18.17
N CYS A 61 25.61 -10.32 -17.98
CA CYS A 61 24.20 -10.07 -18.29
C CYS A 61 23.91 -10.22 -19.80
N SER A 62 24.82 -9.73 -20.64
CA SER A 62 24.71 -9.91 -22.09
C SER A 62 24.82 -11.38 -22.49
N ALA A 63 25.80 -12.11 -21.95
CA ALA A 63 26.00 -13.52 -22.22
C ALA A 63 24.81 -14.40 -21.77
N ALA A 64 24.14 -14.02 -20.67
CA ALA A 64 22.98 -14.74 -20.17
C ALA A 64 21.74 -14.63 -21.07
N LEU A 65 21.46 -13.44 -21.62
CA LEU A 65 20.19 -13.19 -22.32
C LEU A 65 20.32 -13.05 -23.85
N SER A 66 21.43 -12.53 -24.36
CA SER A 66 21.62 -12.30 -25.81
C SER A 66 21.40 -13.57 -26.65
N PRO A 67 21.89 -14.77 -26.26
CA PRO A 67 21.62 -16.00 -27.00
C PRO A 67 20.13 -16.33 -27.07
N LEU A 68 19.41 -16.19 -25.94
CA LEU A 68 17.97 -16.45 -25.88
C LEU A 68 17.19 -15.49 -26.78
N HIS A 69 17.54 -14.21 -26.77
CA HIS A 69 16.92 -13.21 -27.64
C HIS A 69 17.14 -13.52 -29.14
N HIS A 70 18.33 -13.97 -29.52
CA HIS A 70 18.61 -14.29 -30.92
C HIS A 70 17.94 -15.58 -31.40
N SER A 71 17.70 -16.54 -30.51
CA SER A 71 17.15 -17.86 -30.85
C SER A 71 15.63 -17.97 -30.69
N SER A 72 14.98 -17.12 -29.89
CA SER A 72 13.56 -17.20 -29.53
C SER A 72 12.58 -16.63 -30.59
N ALA A 73 13.02 -16.36 -31.82
CA ALA A 73 12.21 -15.73 -32.87
C ALA A 73 11.73 -14.28 -32.56
N GLU A 74 12.06 -13.70 -31.40
CA GLU A 74 11.64 -12.35 -31.00
C GLU A 74 11.97 -11.26 -32.03
N ARG A 75 13.11 -11.39 -32.72
CA ARG A 75 13.55 -10.44 -33.75
C ARG A 75 12.66 -10.43 -35.00
N HIS A 76 11.80 -11.43 -35.15
CA HIS A 76 10.86 -11.52 -36.26
C HIS A 76 9.46 -11.00 -35.90
N LEU A 77 9.23 -10.59 -34.65
CA LEU A 77 7.98 -9.91 -34.28
C LEU A 77 7.89 -8.54 -34.96
N PRO A 78 6.69 -8.12 -35.40
CA PRO A 78 6.50 -6.76 -35.88
C PRO A 78 6.61 -5.76 -34.71
N PRO A 79 7.09 -4.53 -34.93
CA PRO A 79 7.20 -3.50 -33.89
C PRO A 79 5.91 -3.28 -33.10
N SER A 80 4.74 -3.38 -33.75
CA SER A 80 3.42 -3.23 -33.13
C SER A 80 3.02 -4.38 -32.21
N ALA A 81 3.64 -5.56 -32.32
CA ALA A 81 3.33 -6.73 -31.49
C ALA A 81 4.39 -6.97 -30.40
N HIS A 82 5.45 -6.16 -30.32
CA HIS A 82 6.47 -6.30 -29.31
C HIS A 82 5.91 -6.00 -27.91
N SER A 83 5.71 -7.06 -27.13
CA SER A 83 5.26 -6.98 -25.73
C SER A 83 6.05 -7.95 -24.86
N SER A 84 6.14 -7.63 -23.57
CA SER A 84 6.81 -8.48 -22.58
C SER A 84 6.20 -9.90 -22.53
N HIS A 85 4.89 -10.03 -22.73
CA HIS A 85 4.19 -11.32 -22.79
C HIS A 85 4.64 -12.17 -23.97
N LEU A 86 4.64 -11.63 -25.19
CA LEU A 86 5.03 -12.36 -26.39
C LEU A 86 6.51 -12.77 -26.35
N CYS A 87 7.40 -11.86 -25.96
CA CYS A 87 8.83 -12.15 -25.78
C CYS A 87 9.05 -13.26 -24.75
N THR A 88 8.41 -13.17 -23.57
CA THR A 88 8.51 -14.19 -22.53
C THR A 88 8.02 -15.56 -23.01
N ALA A 89 6.92 -15.60 -23.79
CA ALA A 89 6.36 -16.84 -24.32
C ALA A 89 7.25 -17.48 -25.38
N LEU A 90 7.82 -16.67 -26.26
CA LEU A 90 8.78 -17.07 -27.28
C LEU A 90 10.07 -17.64 -26.66
N ARG A 91 10.64 -16.99 -25.63
CA ARG A 91 11.77 -17.52 -24.85
C ARG A 91 11.43 -18.83 -24.14
N LEU A 92 10.21 -18.94 -23.60
CA LEU A 92 9.76 -20.15 -22.92
C LEU A 92 9.66 -21.34 -23.91
N LEU A 93 9.14 -21.09 -25.12
CA LEU A 93 9.04 -22.08 -26.21
C LEU A 93 10.40 -22.54 -26.75
N LEU A 94 11.42 -21.69 -26.69
CA LEU A 94 12.77 -22.06 -27.09
C LEU A 94 13.30 -23.19 -26.20
N SER A 95 13.04 -23.10 -24.89
CA SER A 95 13.55 -24.04 -23.89
C SER A 95 12.63 -25.23 -23.65
N HIS A 96 11.33 -25.10 -23.94
CA HIS A 96 10.33 -26.12 -23.65
C HIS A 96 9.33 -26.27 -24.80
N ARG A 97 8.94 -27.51 -25.11
CA ARG A 97 7.85 -27.77 -26.07
C ARG A 97 6.55 -28.12 -25.36
N PRO A 98 5.39 -27.76 -25.93
CA PRO A 98 4.10 -28.20 -25.42
C PRO A 98 3.99 -29.72 -25.38
N THR A 99 3.46 -30.28 -24.30
CA THR A 99 3.10 -31.69 -24.21
C THR A 99 1.69 -31.94 -24.76
N SER A 100 1.33 -33.20 -24.99
CA SER A 100 -0.03 -33.61 -25.39
C SER A 100 -1.13 -33.19 -24.41
N SER A 101 -0.78 -32.86 -23.16
CA SER A 101 -1.70 -32.30 -22.16
C SER A 101 -1.84 -30.77 -22.25
N SER A 102 -1.37 -30.14 -23.32
CA SER A 102 -1.29 -28.69 -23.51
C SER A 102 -0.58 -27.95 -22.37
N ARG A 103 0.37 -28.63 -21.71
CA ARG A 103 1.22 -28.05 -20.66
C ARG A 103 2.56 -27.67 -21.26
N LEU A 104 3.13 -26.56 -20.79
CA LEU A 104 4.44 -26.08 -21.18
C LEU A 104 5.30 -26.00 -19.93
N ALA A 105 6.40 -26.74 -19.85
CA ALA A 105 7.24 -26.83 -18.65
C ALA A 105 6.48 -27.23 -17.36
N GLY A 106 5.41 -28.02 -17.48
CA GLY A 106 4.54 -28.40 -16.35
C GLY A 106 3.49 -27.34 -15.95
N LEU A 107 3.54 -26.15 -16.55
CA LEU A 107 2.64 -25.02 -16.31
C LEU A 107 1.26 -25.23 -16.90
N LEU A 108 0.25 -24.61 -16.26
CA LEU A 108 -1.12 -24.58 -16.76
C LEU A 108 -1.24 -23.54 -17.86
N SER A 109 -1.73 -23.93 -19.05
CA SER A 109 -1.99 -22.96 -20.11
C SER A 109 -3.34 -22.27 -19.98
N ASN A 110 -4.34 -22.93 -19.38
CA ASN A 110 -5.75 -22.48 -19.41
C ASN A 110 -6.24 -22.06 -20.81
N ARG A 111 -5.61 -22.58 -21.87
CA ARG A 111 -5.89 -22.23 -23.27
C ARG A 111 -7.38 -22.29 -23.55
N HIS A 112 -8.02 -23.42 -23.24
CA HIS A 112 -9.45 -23.62 -23.46
C HIS A 112 -10.32 -22.53 -22.80
N ILE A 113 -10.02 -22.10 -21.57
CA ILE A 113 -10.77 -21.03 -20.88
C ILE A 113 -10.57 -19.71 -21.61
N LEU A 114 -9.30 -19.37 -21.89
CA LEU A 114 -8.90 -18.11 -22.50
C LEU A 114 -9.41 -17.94 -23.94
N THR A 115 -9.58 -19.03 -24.70
CA THR A 115 -10.02 -18.99 -26.10
C THR A 115 -11.50 -19.34 -26.32
N SER A 116 -12.19 -19.91 -25.31
CA SER A 116 -13.61 -20.32 -25.43
C SER A 116 -14.62 -19.22 -25.17
N LEU A 117 -14.20 -18.09 -24.61
CA LEU A 117 -15.09 -16.99 -24.23
C LEU A 117 -15.42 -16.10 -25.45
N SER A 118 -16.65 -15.59 -25.47
CA SER A 118 -17.40 -15.13 -26.66
C SER A 118 -16.76 -13.99 -27.50
N VAL A 119 -17.35 -13.75 -28.68
CA VAL A 119 -17.02 -12.73 -29.70
C VAL A 119 -16.99 -11.26 -29.18
N HIS A 120 -17.31 -11.03 -27.90
CA HIS A 120 -17.25 -9.71 -27.25
C HIS A 120 -16.16 -9.61 -26.16
N ASP A 121 -15.34 -10.64 -25.95
CA ASP A 121 -14.21 -10.59 -25.01
C ASP A 121 -12.92 -10.20 -25.74
N ASP A 122 -12.49 -8.96 -25.50
CA ASP A 122 -11.25 -8.34 -26.01
C ASP A 122 -10.00 -9.22 -25.73
N VAL A 123 -10.02 -10.07 -24.69
CA VAL A 123 -8.87 -10.94 -24.39
C VAL A 123 -8.71 -12.12 -25.35
N SER A 124 -9.80 -12.73 -25.82
CA SER A 124 -9.72 -13.84 -26.78
C SER A 124 -9.16 -13.35 -28.12
N GLU A 125 -9.63 -12.16 -28.55
CA GLU A 125 -9.10 -11.47 -29.73
C GLU A 125 -7.61 -11.12 -29.57
N ARG A 126 -7.22 -10.52 -28.44
CA ARG A 126 -5.81 -10.22 -28.14
C ARG A 126 -4.91 -11.45 -28.15
N ILE A 127 -5.39 -12.59 -27.63
CA ILE A 127 -4.65 -13.86 -27.67
C ILE A 127 -4.53 -14.37 -29.10
N SER A 128 -5.61 -14.33 -29.89
CA SER A 128 -5.59 -14.77 -31.29
C SER A 128 -4.59 -13.94 -32.11
N VAL A 129 -4.64 -12.60 -31.98
CA VAL A 129 -3.71 -11.69 -32.68
C VAL A 129 -2.27 -11.91 -32.22
N GLY A 130 -2.04 -12.00 -30.91
CA GLY A 130 -0.71 -12.21 -30.34
C GLY A 130 -0.11 -13.57 -30.73
N ALA A 131 -0.90 -14.65 -30.67
CA ALA A 131 -0.48 -15.99 -31.08
C ALA A 131 -0.20 -16.07 -32.58
N GLY A 132 -1.00 -15.38 -33.42
CA GLY A 132 -0.75 -15.28 -34.86
C GLY A 132 0.59 -14.61 -35.17
N ALA A 133 0.89 -13.49 -34.50
CA ALA A 133 2.17 -12.79 -34.66
C ALA A 133 3.36 -13.67 -34.20
N MET A 134 3.20 -14.39 -33.09
CA MET A 134 4.20 -15.37 -32.63
C MET A 134 4.39 -16.51 -33.64
N ALA A 135 3.31 -17.07 -34.18
CA ALA A 135 3.36 -18.17 -35.13
C ALA A 135 4.11 -17.79 -36.42
N GLU A 136 3.83 -16.60 -36.96
CA GLU A 136 4.55 -16.06 -38.10
C GLU A 136 6.05 -15.86 -37.80
N ALA A 137 6.37 -15.31 -36.63
CA ALA A 137 7.75 -15.15 -36.19
C ALA A 137 8.49 -16.49 -36.05
N ILE A 138 7.84 -17.51 -35.46
CA ILE A 138 8.38 -18.86 -35.29
C ILE A 138 8.60 -19.53 -36.65
N ALA A 139 7.61 -19.46 -37.54
CA ALA A 139 7.69 -20.01 -38.90
C ALA A 139 8.88 -19.42 -39.67
N LYS A 140 9.04 -18.09 -39.60
CA LYS A 140 10.16 -17.37 -40.22
C LYS A 140 11.51 -17.75 -39.62
N GLN A 141 11.60 -17.90 -38.30
CA GLN A 141 12.84 -18.30 -37.60
C GLN A 141 13.25 -19.74 -37.95
N ARG A 142 12.28 -20.65 -38.10
CA ARG A 142 12.51 -22.07 -38.38
C ARG A 142 12.59 -22.39 -39.88
N GLY A 143 12.18 -21.46 -40.75
CA GLY A 143 12.12 -21.68 -42.20
C GLY A 143 11.03 -22.69 -42.60
N ILE A 144 9.93 -22.75 -41.85
CA ILE A 144 8.81 -23.67 -42.08
C ILE A 144 7.53 -22.89 -42.42
N PRO A 145 6.51 -23.53 -43.02
CA PRO A 145 5.20 -22.90 -43.21
C PRO A 145 4.55 -22.50 -41.88
N ASN A 146 3.78 -21.42 -41.89
CA ASN A 146 2.89 -21.06 -40.78
C ASN A 146 1.62 -21.91 -40.89
N ASP A 147 1.60 -23.05 -40.20
CA ASP A 147 0.49 -23.99 -40.16
C ASP A 147 -0.23 -24.00 -38.81
N ASP A 148 -1.34 -24.75 -38.73
CA ASP A 148 -2.15 -24.85 -37.51
C ASP A 148 -1.36 -25.40 -36.31
N ALA A 149 -0.32 -26.21 -36.55
CA ALA A 149 0.51 -26.77 -35.48
C ALA A 149 1.42 -25.69 -34.86
N VAL A 150 2.03 -24.83 -35.68
CA VAL A 150 2.83 -23.68 -35.20
C VAL A 150 1.95 -22.67 -34.47
N LEU A 151 0.74 -22.41 -34.98
CA LEU A 151 -0.23 -21.56 -34.31
C LEU A 151 -0.64 -22.14 -32.95
N GLU A 152 -0.90 -23.44 -32.88
CA GLU A 152 -1.24 -24.11 -31.63
C GLU A 152 -0.10 -24.06 -30.60
N GLU A 153 1.16 -24.26 -31.03
CA GLU A 153 2.34 -24.09 -30.17
C GLU A 153 2.39 -22.67 -29.59
N ALA A 154 2.19 -21.65 -30.43
CA ALA A 154 2.19 -20.25 -30.04
C ALA A 154 1.05 -19.92 -29.07
N THR A 155 -0.17 -20.39 -29.35
CA THR A 155 -1.33 -20.20 -28.49
C THR A 155 -1.10 -20.82 -27.12
N ILE A 156 -0.66 -22.08 -27.03
CA ILE A 156 -0.41 -22.76 -25.75
C ILE A 156 0.63 -21.98 -24.92
N ALA A 157 1.70 -21.51 -25.55
CA ALA A 157 2.75 -20.79 -24.86
C ALA A 157 2.30 -19.42 -24.35
N LEU A 158 1.61 -18.64 -25.19
CA LEU A 158 1.07 -17.36 -24.77
C LEU A 158 0.08 -17.53 -23.63
N SER A 159 -0.83 -18.50 -23.73
CA SER A 159 -1.79 -18.82 -22.67
C SER A 159 -1.09 -19.27 -21.37
N ALA A 160 0.01 -20.03 -21.46
CA ALA A 160 0.82 -20.40 -20.30
C ALA A 160 1.49 -19.19 -19.64
N VAL A 161 2.03 -18.24 -20.41
CA VAL A 161 2.59 -17.01 -19.85
C VAL A 161 1.49 -16.16 -19.19
N LEU A 162 0.37 -15.93 -19.87
CA LEU A 162 -0.74 -15.14 -19.32
C LEU A 162 -1.31 -15.74 -18.03
N THR A 163 -1.29 -17.07 -17.90
CA THR A 163 -1.81 -17.77 -16.72
C THR A 163 -0.84 -17.74 -15.53
N ASN A 164 0.48 -17.79 -15.76
CA ASN A 164 1.47 -18.06 -14.71
C ASN A 164 2.48 -16.93 -14.48
N ALA A 165 2.54 -15.93 -15.36
CA ALA A 165 3.49 -14.84 -15.21
C ALA A 165 3.12 -13.94 -14.02
N VAL A 166 4.13 -13.56 -13.26
CA VAL A 166 4.03 -12.53 -12.23
C VAL A 166 4.76 -11.28 -12.67
N GLU A 167 4.23 -10.15 -12.24
CA GLU A 167 4.82 -8.84 -12.47
C GLU A 167 6.00 -8.64 -11.51
N VAL A 168 7.17 -8.39 -12.09
CA VAL A 168 8.43 -8.15 -11.38
C VAL A 168 8.45 -6.68 -11.00
N HIS A 169 8.44 -6.43 -9.70
CA HIS A 169 8.52 -5.10 -9.15
C HIS A 169 9.93 -4.83 -8.65
N ASP A 170 10.38 -3.57 -8.76
CA ASP A 170 11.56 -3.13 -8.05
C ASP A 170 11.28 -2.92 -6.56
N ASN A 171 12.33 -2.48 -5.88
CA ASN A 171 12.35 -2.17 -4.45
C ASN A 171 11.40 -1.04 -4.05
N GLU A 172 11.04 -0.19 -5.00
CA GLU A 172 10.10 0.91 -4.86
C GLU A 172 8.68 0.46 -5.27
N GLY A 173 8.48 -0.78 -5.68
CA GLY A 173 7.17 -1.28 -6.08
C GLY A 173 6.76 -0.88 -7.49
N ARG A 174 7.68 -0.41 -8.34
CA ARG A 174 7.41 -0.14 -9.77
C ARG A 174 7.47 -1.44 -10.56
N ALA A 175 6.46 -1.70 -11.38
CA ALA A 175 6.44 -2.84 -12.29
C ALA A 175 7.48 -2.66 -13.41
N LEU A 176 8.54 -3.48 -13.40
CA LEU A 176 9.64 -3.43 -14.36
C LEU A 176 9.44 -4.39 -15.55
N GLY A 177 8.82 -5.54 -15.31
CA GLY A 177 8.65 -6.58 -16.32
C GLY A 177 7.83 -7.75 -15.80
N ILE A 178 7.89 -8.87 -16.52
CA ILE A 178 7.22 -10.11 -16.11
C ILE A 178 8.21 -11.28 -16.03
N ALA A 179 7.90 -12.24 -15.16
CA ALA A 179 8.65 -13.47 -15.02
C ALA A 179 7.71 -14.67 -14.84
N VAL A 180 8.10 -15.81 -15.40
CA VAL A 180 7.43 -17.10 -15.26
C VAL A 180 8.37 -18.02 -14.50
N PHE A 181 7.89 -18.59 -13.40
CA PHE A 181 8.61 -19.56 -12.58
C PHE A 181 8.09 -20.97 -12.86
N ASP A 182 8.77 -21.97 -12.30
CA ASP A 182 8.38 -23.36 -12.46
C ASP A 182 7.19 -23.75 -11.58
N GLN A 183 6.86 -25.05 -11.58
CA GLN A 183 5.78 -25.62 -10.78
C GLN A 183 5.91 -25.40 -9.27
N ILE A 184 7.11 -25.12 -8.73
CA ILE A 184 7.28 -24.85 -7.29
C ILE A 184 6.54 -23.55 -6.95
N PHE A 185 6.64 -22.54 -7.79
CA PHE A 185 5.94 -21.27 -7.58
C PHE A 185 4.53 -21.27 -8.18
N SER A 186 4.37 -21.72 -9.42
CA SER A 186 3.11 -21.61 -10.17
C SER A 186 1.98 -22.50 -9.65
N TRP A 187 2.22 -23.35 -8.66
CA TRP A 187 1.17 -24.13 -7.97
C TRP A 187 0.70 -23.51 -6.65
N ILE A 188 1.23 -22.35 -6.28
CA ILE A 188 0.70 -21.55 -5.17
C ILE A 188 -0.61 -20.92 -5.64
N ASN A 189 -1.72 -21.35 -5.06
CA ASN A 189 -3.05 -20.86 -5.44
C ASN A 189 -3.36 -19.52 -4.74
N HIS A 190 -4.26 -18.76 -5.35
CA HIS A 190 -4.73 -17.50 -4.81
C HIS A 190 -5.66 -17.68 -3.60
N SER A 191 -5.52 -16.79 -2.61
CA SER A 191 -6.50 -16.50 -1.55
C SER A 191 -6.57 -14.98 -1.38
N CYS A 192 -7.76 -14.43 -1.14
CA CYS A 192 -7.87 -13.00 -0.76
C CYS A 192 -7.40 -12.73 0.67
N SER A 193 -7.13 -13.78 1.44
CA SER A 193 -6.46 -13.73 2.74
C SER A 193 -5.24 -14.66 2.68
N PRO A 194 -4.17 -14.25 1.97
CA PRO A 194 -2.97 -15.07 1.82
C PRO A 194 -2.25 -15.24 3.15
N ASN A 195 -1.59 -16.39 3.31
CA ASN A 195 -0.74 -16.73 4.44
C ASN A 195 0.76 -16.74 4.09
N ALA A 196 1.09 -16.33 2.87
CA ALA A 196 2.44 -16.23 2.34
C ALA A 196 2.50 -15.08 1.34
N CYS A 197 3.69 -14.51 1.17
CA CYS A 197 4.00 -13.52 0.15
C CYS A 197 5.24 -13.97 -0.63
N TYR A 198 5.49 -13.33 -1.76
CA TYR A 198 6.72 -13.50 -2.52
C TYR A 198 7.40 -12.16 -2.73
N ARG A 199 8.71 -12.20 -2.91
CA ARG A 199 9.56 -11.03 -3.13
C ARG A 199 10.59 -11.31 -4.21
N PHE A 200 10.97 -10.28 -4.95
CA PHE A 200 12.03 -10.36 -5.94
C PHE A 200 13.37 -9.97 -5.32
N VAL A 201 14.43 -10.67 -5.71
CA VAL A 201 15.80 -10.32 -5.36
C VAL A 201 16.48 -9.82 -6.64
N LEU A 202 16.51 -8.50 -6.81
CA LEU A 202 17.19 -7.85 -7.93
C LEU A 202 18.63 -7.50 -7.53
N SER A 203 19.57 -7.62 -8.46
CA SER A 203 20.96 -7.23 -8.22
C SER A 203 21.08 -5.69 -8.23
N SER A 204 20.95 -5.07 -7.06
CA SER A 204 21.21 -3.66 -6.72
C SER A 204 20.89 -2.58 -7.76
N SER A 205 19.90 -1.73 -7.44
CA SER A 205 19.92 -0.30 -7.78
C SER A 205 19.61 0.51 -6.52
N SER A 206 20.50 1.44 -6.21
CA SER A 206 20.41 2.42 -5.14
C SER A 206 19.92 3.74 -5.72
N HIS A 207 18.62 3.89 -5.96
CA HIS A 207 18.03 5.19 -6.31
C HIS A 207 16.62 5.32 -5.74
N SER A 208 16.48 6.27 -4.82
CA SER A 208 15.24 6.73 -4.22
C SER A 208 14.39 7.46 -5.26
N GLY A 209 13.31 6.82 -5.68
CA GLY A 209 12.15 7.50 -6.28
C GLY A 209 10.90 6.98 -5.59
N GLU A 210 10.11 7.87 -4.98
CA GLU A 210 8.83 7.51 -4.36
C GLU A 210 7.91 6.89 -5.42
N ALA A 211 7.79 5.56 -5.42
CA ALA A 211 6.57 4.91 -5.86
C ALA A 211 5.88 4.38 -4.60
N LYS A 212 4.97 5.18 -4.06
CA LYS A 212 4.06 4.70 -3.02
C LYS A 212 3.08 3.75 -3.69
N LEU A 213 3.31 2.44 -3.57
CA LEU A 213 2.28 1.46 -3.83
C LEU A 213 1.07 1.81 -2.95
N GLY A 214 -0.02 2.21 -3.58
CA GLY A 214 -1.32 2.31 -2.92
C GLY A 214 -1.85 0.92 -2.62
N ILE A 215 -1.27 0.22 -1.63
CA ILE A 215 -1.84 -1.02 -1.12
C ILE A 215 -3.00 -0.66 -0.20
N ALA A 216 -4.10 -0.18 -0.77
CA ALA A 216 -5.34 0.02 -0.04
C ALA A 216 -6.09 -1.33 0.06
N PRO A 217 -6.81 -1.58 1.16
CA PRO A 217 -7.69 -2.75 1.24
C PRO A 217 -8.77 -2.67 0.14
N HIS A 218 -8.78 -3.62 -0.79
CA HIS A 218 -9.78 -3.65 -1.86
C HIS A 218 -11.07 -4.33 -1.42
N LEU A 219 -12.20 -3.90 -1.99
CA LEU A 219 -13.51 -4.55 -1.86
C LEU A 219 -13.56 -5.93 -2.52
N GLN A 220 -14.44 -6.80 -2.03
CA GLN A 220 -14.65 -8.13 -2.62
C GLN A 220 -14.96 -8.07 -4.11
N ALA A 221 -15.88 -7.19 -4.53
CA ALA A 221 -16.25 -7.07 -5.94
C ALA A 221 -15.05 -6.65 -6.82
N MET A 222 -14.21 -5.73 -6.34
CA MET A 222 -12.99 -5.31 -7.05
C MET A 222 -11.99 -6.46 -7.17
N ARG A 223 -11.73 -7.19 -6.07
CA ARG A 223 -10.85 -8.37 -6.10
C ARG A 223 -11.35 -9.42 -7.09
N GLN A 224 -12.65 -9.72 -7.09
CA GLN A 224 -13.25 -10.70 -8.01
C GLN A 224 -13.17 -10.25 -9.47
N SER A 225 -13.42 -8.97 -9.74
CA SER A 225 -13.31 -8.38 -11.07
C SER A 225 -11.87 -8.47 -11.60
N GLU A 226 -10.89 -8.11 -10.78
CA GLU A 226 -9.47 -8.19 -11.13
C GLU A 226 -9.04 -9.64 -11.41
N LEU A 227 -9.40 -10.58 -10.53
CA LEU A 227 -9.08 -12.00 -10.70
C LEU A 227 -9.74 -12.59 -11.94
N TRP A 228 -10.98 -12.20 -12.22
CA TRP A 228 -11.67 -12.62 -13.43
C TRP A 228 -11.00 -12.06 -14.68
N SER A 229 -10.68 -10.77 -14.69
CA SER A 229 -10.03 -10.10 -15.81
C SER A 229 -8.66 -10.70 -16.12
N LYS A 230 -7.83 -10.92 -15.10
CA LYS A 230 -6.43 -11.35 -15.24
C LYS A 230 -6.25 -12.87 -15.30
N TYR A 231 -6.96 -13.61 -14.44
CA TYR A 231 -6.73 -15.04 -14.23
C TYR A 231 -7.94 -15.93 -14.56
N ARG A 232 -9.08 -15.33 -14.93
CA ARG A 232 -10.28 -16.04 -15.40
C ARG A 232 -10.85 -17.05 -14.39
N PHE A 233 -10.77 -16.73 -13.10
CA PHE A 233 -11.44 -17.49 -12.05
C PHE A 233 -12.12 -16.57 -11.05
N VAL A 234 -13.10 -17.12 -10.33
CA VAL A 234 -13.78 -16.48 -9.19
C VAL A 234 -13.21 -17.07 -7.91
N CYS A 235 -12.71 -16.24 -7.01
CA CYS A 235 -12.15 -16.70 -5.74
C CYS A 235 -13.25 -17.20 -4.80
N CYS A 236 -13.07 -18.38 -4.23
CA CYS A 236 -13.97 -18.99 -3.25
C CYS A 236 -13.32 -19.16 -1.86
N CYS A 237 -12.29 -18.37 -1.55
CA CYS A 237 -11.61 -18.44 -0.24
C CYS A 237 -12.58 -18.09 0.92
N LYS A 238 -12.16 -18.39 2.16
CA LYS A 238 -12.98 -18.14 3.37
C LYS A 238 -13.49 -16.70 3.46
N ARG A 239 -12.68 -15.73 3.06
CA ARG A 239 -13.07 -14.32 3.04
C ARG A 239 -14.16 -14.02 2.01
N CYS A 240 -14.02 -14.52 0.77
CA CYS A 240 -15.01 -14.30 -0.28
C CYS A 240 -16.30 -15.12 -0.11
N SER A 241 -16.24 -16.23 0.62
CA SER A 241 -17.40 -17.09 0.89
C SER A 241 -18.08 -16.80 2.24
N ALA A 242 -17.58 -15.82 3.00
CA ALA A 242 -18.12 -15.47 4.31
C ALA A 242 -19.56 -14.95 4.20
N LEU A 243 -20.47 -15.53 4.97
CA LEU A 243 -21.83 -15.04 5.15
C LEU A 243 -22.18 -15.05 6.66
N PRO A 244 -22.39 -13.87 7.29
CA PRO A 244 -22.27 -12.52 6.74
C PRO A 244 -20.82 -12.19 6.31
N SER A 245 -20.64 -11.08 5.59
CA SER A 245 -19.31 -10.63 5.15
C SER A 245 -18.33 -10.52 6.32
N SER A 246 -17.04 -10.70 6.03
CA SER A 246 -15.99 -10.51 7.03
C SER A 246 -16.05 -9.09 7.61
N TYR A 247 -15.57 -8.90 8.85
CA TYR A 247 -15.51 -7.59 9.47
C TYR A 247 -14.85 -6.54 8.57
N VAL A 248 -13.72 -6.89 7.95
CA VAL A 248 -12.98 -6.01 7.04
C VAL A 248 -13.81 -5.65 5.81
N ASP A 249 -14.43 -6.64 5.13
CA ASP A 249 -15.22 -6.34 3.94
C ASP A 249 -16.49 -5.53 4.30
N HIS A 250 -17.08 -5.72 5.48
CA HIS A 250 -18.17 -4.89 5.99
C HIS A 250 -17.69 -3.45 6.24
N ALA A 251 -16.63 -3.27 7.01
CA ALA A 251 -16.11 -1.95 7.38
C ALA A 251 -15.68 -1.11 6.16
N LEU A 252 -15.17 -1.77 5.10
CA LEU A 252 -14.76 -1.12 3.86
C LEU A 252 -15.92 -0.63 2.98
N GLN A 253 -17.16 -1.11 3.22
CA GLN A 253 -18.38 -0.78 2.46
C GLN A 253 -19.40 -0.01 3.29
N GLU A 254 -19.13 0.22 4.57
CA GLU A 254 -20.09 0.78 5.49
C GLU A 254 -20.32 2.28 5.26
N ILE A 255 -21.59 2.68 5.27
CA ILE A 255 -22.04 4.07 5.19
C ILE A 255 -23.10 4.31 6.26
N SER A 256 -22.97 5.44 6.94
CA SER A 256 -23.90 5.90 7.97
C SER A 256 -24.86 6.97 7.42
N ALA A 257 -26.07 7.02 7.98
CA ALA A 257 -27.08 8.05 7.69
C ALA A 257 -27.52 8.70 9.01
N ILE A 258 -27.42 10.03 9.10
CA ILE A 258 -27.54 10.76 10.40
C ILE A 258 -28.95 11.29 10.66
N THR A 259 -29.71 11.70 9.63
CA THR A 259 -30.94 12.48 9.78
C THR A 259 -32.17 11.79 9.15
N CYS A 260 -32.53 10.61 9.65
CA CYS A 260 -33.77 9.93 9.25
C CYS A 260 -34.70 9.77 10.47
N GLU A 261 -35.47 10.81 10.82
CA GLU A 261 -36.45 10.77 11.92
C GLU A 261 -37.75 10.02 11.61
N SER A 262 -37.84 9.34 10.45
CA SER A 262 -38.99 8.50 10.13
C SER A 262 -38.73 7.05 10.52
N SER A 263 -39.68 6.46 11.23
CA SER A 263 -39.76 5.09 11.77
C SER A 263 -39.71 3.96 10.70
N GLY A 264 -38.79 4.00 9.75
CA GLY A 264 -38.58 2.95 8.78
C GLY A 264 -37.18 3.04 8.19
N SER A 265 -36.40 1.97 8.36
CA SER A 265 -35.10 1.72 7.72
C SER A 265 -34.89 2.55 6.45
N CYS A 266 -33.88 3.44 6.46
CA CYS A 266 -33.36 4.02 5.22
C CYS A 266 -33.22 2.91 4.18
N SER A 267 -33.89 3.06 3.03
CA SER A 267 -34.01 1.95 2.08
C SER A 267 -32.62 1.58 1.56
N LYS A 268 -32.36 0.29 1.38
CA LYS A 268 -31.09 -0.20 0.82
C LYS A 268 -30.72 0.52 -0.48
N PHE A 269 -31.73 0.82 -1.31
CA PHE A 269 -31.58 1.57 -2.55
C PHE A 269 -30.99 2.97 -2.35
N LEU A 270 -31.40 3.70 -1.31
CA LEU A 270 -30.85 5.03 -1.00
C LEU A 270 -29.40 4.95 -0.54
N LYS A 271 -29.07 3.96 0.31
CA LYS A 271 -27.68 3.72 0.70
C LYS A 271 -26.80 3.38 -0.50
N ASP A 272 -27.27 2.50 -1.38
CA ASP A 272 -26.53 2.11 -2.59
C ASP A 272 -26.35 3.29 -3.57
N MET A 273 -27.33 4.21 -3.65
CA MET A 273 -27.23 5.43 -4.47
C MET A 273 -26.24 6.43 -3.88
N ALA A 274 -26.35 6.70 -2.57
CA ALA A 274 -25.44 7.59 -1.87
C ALA A 274 -24.00 7.07 -1.89
N ASP A 275 -23.79 5.75 -1.74
CA ASP A 275 -22.48 5.10 -1.88
C ASP A 275 -21.83 5.39 -3.22
N ARG A 276 -22.57 5.17 -4.32
CA ARG A 276 -22.08 5.42 -5.68
C ARG A 276 -21.73 6.89 -5.88
N ARG A 277 -22.57 7.81 -5.44
CA ARG A 277 -22.32 9.25 -5.61
C ARG A 277 -21.15 9.74 -4.77
N LEU A 278 -21.07 9.34 -3.49
CA LEU A 278 -19.93 9.66 -2.63
C LEU A 278 -18.62 9.12 -3.22
N THR A 279 -18.67 7.90 -3.75
CA THR A 279 -17.55 7.26 -4.44
C THR A 279 -17.13 8.04 -5.69
N GLU A 280 -18.08 8.38 -6.57
CA GLU A 280 -17.84 9.17 -7.78
C GLU A 280 -17.22 10.54 -7.43
N CYS A 281 -17.75 11.25 -6.44
CA CYS A 281 -17.21 12.54 -6.02
C CYS A 281 -15.75 12.45 -5.52
N ILE A 282 -15.42 11.44 -4.70
CA ILE A 282 -14.05 11.26 -4.20
C ILE A 282 -13.10 10.89 -5.35
N ASP A 283 -13.51 9.98 -6.22
CA ASP A 283 -12.70 9.56 -7.36
C ASP A 283 -12.45 10.69 -8.35
N ASP A 284 -13.46 11.51 -8.64
CA ASP A 284 -13.32 12.68 -9.51
C ASP A 284 -12.31 13.69 -8.95
N VAL A 285 -12.36 14.00 -7.65
CA VAL A 285 -11.40 14.91 -7.01
C VAL A 285 -9.98 14.34 -7.03
N ILE A 286 -9.83 13.05 -6.78
CA ILE A 286 -8.51 12.40 -6.83
C ILE A 286 -7.97 12.39 -8.27
N LEU A 287 -8.81 12.10 -9.26
CA LEU A 287 -8.42 12.11 -10.67
C LEU A 287 -8.04 13.52 -11.15
N GLU A 288 -8.79 14.54 -10.73
CA GLU A 288 -8.47 15.95 -10.97
C GLU A 288 -7.10 16.30 -10.37
N TYR A 289 -6.84 15.92 -9.13
CA TYR A 289 -5.53 16.14 -8.49
C TYR A 289 -4.38 15.47 -9.25
N LEU A 290 -4.54 14.21 -9.64
CA LEU A 290 -3.52 13.46 -10.36
C LEU A 290 -3.26 13.99 -11.78
N SER A 291 -4.21 14.73 -12.37
CA SER A 291 -4.13 15.25 -13.74
C SER A 291 -3.73 16.72 -13.81
N VAL A 292 -4.33 17.57 -12.97
CA VAL A 292 -4.12 19.02 -12.92
C VAL A 292 -2.96 19.39 -12.00
N GLY A 293 -2.74 18.62 -10.93
CA GLY A 293 -1.67 18.85 -9.96
C GLY A 293 -1.95 20.01 -8.99
N ASP A 294 -3.21 20.29 -8.66
CA ASP A 294 -3.59 21.31 -7.67
C ASP A 294 -3.86 20.66 -6.29
N PRO A 295 -2.87 20.67 -5.37
CA PRO A 295 -3.01 20.04 -4.06
C PRO A 295 -3.92 20.81 -3.10
N GLU A 296 -4.03 22.15 -3.20
CA GLU A 296 -4.81 22.96 -2.26
C GLU A 296 -6.32 22.74 -2.51
N SER A 297 -6.75 22.83 -3.77
CA SER A 297 -8.12 22.51 -4.20
C SER A 297 -8.51 21.06 -3.87
N CYS A 298 -7.56 20.11 -4.00
CA CYS A 298 -7.77 18.72 -3.63
C CYS A 298 -8.07 18.58 -2.12
N CYS A 299 -7.26 19.21 -1.27
CA CYS A 299 -7.45 19.18 0.18
C CYS A 299 -8.82 19.74 0.57
N GLU A 300 -9.17 20.93 0.09
CA GLU A 300 -10.45 21.59 0.41
C GLU A 300 -11.65 20.71 0.04
N LYS A 301 -11.70 20.20 -1.20
CA LYS A 301 -12.81 19.37 -1.71
C LYS A 301 -12.92 18.05 -0.94
N LEU A 302 -11.81 17.36 -0.66
CA LEU A 302 -11.85 16.09 0.07
C LEU A 302 -12.25 16.28 1.53
N GLU A 303 -11.74 17.30 2.22
CA GLU A 303 -12.14 17.61 3.60
C GLU A 303 -13.61 18.00 3.69
N GLU A 304 -14.12 18.76 2.70
CA GLU A 304 -15.54 19.09 2.60
C GLU A 304 -16.41 17.84 2.50
N ILE A 305 -16.08 16.91 1.59
CA ILE A 305 -16.82 15.65 1.43
C ILE A 305 -16.79 14.82 2.71
N LEU A 306 -15.62 14.70 3.36
CA LEU A 306 -15.45 13.92 4.60
C LEU A 306 -16.19 14.54 5.80
N THR A 307 -16.27 15.87 5.86
CA THR A 307 -16.88 16.60 6.98
C THR A 307 -18.39 16.74 6.82
N GLN A 308 -18.85 17.12 5.63
CA GLN A 308 -20.25 17.46 5.38
C GLN A 308 -21.08 16.27 4.88
N GLY A 309 -20.43 15.25 4.31
CA GLY A 309 -21.12 14.13 3.68
C GLY A 309 -21.92 14.55 2.45
N LEU A 310 -22.73 13.61 1.93
CA LEU A 310 -23.63 13.88 0.81
C LEU A 310 -25.04 14.21 1.33
N LYS A 311 -25.58 15.37 0.91
CA LYS A 311 -26.99 15.74 1.09
C LYS A 311 -27.78 15.29 -0.14
N GLU A 312 -28.65 14.29 0.01
CA GLU A 312 -29.54 13.88 -1.08
C GLU A 312 -30.93 14.50 -0.94
N HIS A 313 -31.34 15.30 -1.92
CA HIS A 313 -32.71 15.77 -2.08
C HIS A 313 -33.51 14.81 -3.00
N LEU A 314 -34.32 13.93 -2.41
CA LEU A 314 -35.23 13.00 -3.12
C LEU A 314 -36.50 13.63 -3.76
N GLU A 315 -36.46 14.18 -4.97
CA GLU A 315 -37.67 14.75 -5.64
C GLU A 315 -38.92 13.83 -5.73
N VAL A 316 -38.80 12.55 -5.32
CA VAL A 316 -39.80 11.49 -5.54
C VAL A 316 -40.82 11.32 -4.39
N ILE A 317 -40.63 11.91 -3.21
CA ILE A 317 -41.60 11.76 -2.09
C ILE A 317 -41.90 13.12 -1.45
N GLU A 318 -43.18 13.50 -1.45
CA GLU A 318 -43.74 14.80 -1.00
C GLU A 318 -43.55 15.14 0.50
N VAL A 319 -42.77 14.39 1.25
CA VAL A 319 -42.34 14.74 2.61
C VAL A 319 -40.91 14.20 2.80
N LYS A 320 -39.89 15.07 2.75
CA LYS A 320 -38.47 14.67 2.91
C LYS A 320 -37.95 14.95 4.31
N PRO A 321 -37.32 13.97 4.98
CA PRO A 321 -36.16 14.25 5.80
C PRO A 321 -34.92 14.40 4.90
N ASP A 322 -34.17 15.49 5.04
CA ASP A 322 -32.86 15.65 4.42
C ASP A 322 -31.88 14.65 5.07
N CYS A 323 -31.61 13.53 4.40
CA CYS A 323 -30.65 12.54 4.88
C CYS A 323 -29.23 12.98 4.51
N ILE A 324 -28.36 13.11 5.52
CA ILE A 324 -26.92 13.26 5.34
C ILE A 324 -26.28 11.87 5.40
N PHE A 325 -25.63 11.47 4.31
CA PHE A 325 -24.87 10.23 4.22
C PHE A 325 -23.39 10.51 4.42
N MET A 326 -22.77 9.76 5.32
CA MET A 326 -21.33 9.86 5.60
C MET A 326 -20.68 8.50 5.47
N LEU A 327 -19.53 8.47 4.80
CA LEU A 327 -18.71 7.27 4.71
C LEU A 327 -18.25 6.85 6.10
N HIS A 328 -18.27 5.54 6.35
CA HIS A 328 -17.61 5.03 7.54
C HIS A 328 -16.12 5.40 7.49
N PRO A 329 -15.47 5.68 8.64
CA PRO A 329 -14.08 6.13 8.60
C PRO A 329 -13.09 5.05 8.11
N LEU A 330 -13.46 3.77 8.20
CA LEU A 330 -12.72 2.65 7.58
C LEU A 330 -13.17 2.33 6.15
N HIS A 331 -14.10 3.10 5.57
CA HIS A 331 -14.56 2.88 4.20
C HIS A 331 -13.38 2.98 3.22
N HIS A 332 -13.36 2.16 2.18
CA HIS A 332 -12.23 2.15 1.23
C HIS A 332 -11.99 3.50 0.56
N HIS A 333 -13.05 4.28 0.29
CA HIS A 333 -12.90 5.67 -0.19
C HIS A 333 -12.41 6.65 0.88
N SER A 334 -12.74 6.45 2.16
CA SER A 334 -12.17 7.24 3.26
C SER A 334 -10.66 7.00 3.35
N ILE A 335 -10.22 5.73 3.27
CA ILE A 335 -8.80 5.37 3.27
C ILE A 335 -8.06 5.98 2.07
N LYS A 336 -8.67 5.95 0.86
CA LYS A 336 -8.14 6.64 -0.33
C LYS A 336 -8.04 8.15 -0.09
N ALA A 337 -9.07 8.78 0.45
CA ALA A 337 -9.08 10.21 0.76
C ALA A 337 -7.98 10.58 1.77
N TYR A 338 -7.80 9.82 2.86
CA TYR A 338 -6.73 10.08 3.83
C TYR A 338 -5.34 9.93 3.20
N THR A 339 -5.17 8.94 2.33
CA THR A 339 -3.92 8.73 1.58
C THR A 339 -3.62 9.93 0.68
N THR A 340 -4.63 10.40 -0.07
CA THR A 340 -4.50 11.56 -0.94
C THR A 340 -4.25 12.83 -0.14
N LEU A 341 -5.00 13.08 0.93
CA LEU A 341 -4.85 14.25 1.82
C LEU A 341 -3.45 14.30 2.44
N ALA A 342 -2.97 13.18 3.00
CA ALA A 342 -1.61 13.11 3.54
C ALA A 342 -0.55 13.50 2.48
N SER A 343 -0.73 13.08 1.23
CA SER A 343 0.16 13.42 0.11
C SER A 343 0.01 14.87 -0.34
N ALA A 344 -1.23 15.34 -0.57
CA ALA A 344 -1.52 16.68 -1.07
C ALA A 344 -1.02 17.75 -0.09
N TYR A 345 -1.28 17.60 1.21
CA TYR A 345 -0.73 18.49 2.23
C TYR A 345 0.81 18.48 2.28
N LYS A 346 1.45 17.32 2.07
CA LYS A 346 2.92 17.25 1.95
C LYS A 346 3.42 18.03 0.74
N VAL A 347 2.72 17.92 -0.40
CA VAL A 347 3.06 18.68 -1.62
C VAL A 347 2.85 20.18 -1.40
N CYS A 348 1.73 20.61 -0.82
CA CYS A 348 1.51 22.02 -0.45
C CYS A 348 2.65 22.58 0.41
N ALA A 349 3.13 21.81 1.39
CA ALA A 349 4.24 22.22 2.24
C ALA A 349 5.54 22.39 1.43
N CYS A 350 5.85 21.43 0.55
CA CYS A 350 7.03 21.50 -0.33
C CYS A 350 6.97 22.69 -1.29
N ASP A 351 5.82 22.93 -1.91
CA ASP A 351 5.62 24.02 -2.88
C ASP A 351 5.85 25.38 -2.20
N LEU A 352 5.30 25.57 -0.99
CA LEU A 352 5.50 26.79 -0.21
C LEU A 352 6.97 27.02 0.20
N LEU A 353 7.73 25.95 0.42
CA LEU A 353 9.17 26.03 0.73
C LEU A 353 10.04 26.25 -0.51
N SER A 354 9.52 25.96 -1.70
CA SER A 354 10.26 26.10 -2.97
C SER A 354 10.24 27.50 -3.56
N VAL A 355 9.33 28.37 -3.09
CA VAL A 355 9.22 29.75 -3.57
C VAL A 355 10.31 30.60 -2.93
N ASP A 356 11.19 31.20 -3.74
CA ASP A 356 12.38 31.99 -3.34
C ASP A 356 12.12 33.21 -2.42
N SER A 357 10.86 33.51 -2.08
CA SER A 357 10.52 34.52 -1.08
C SER A 357 10.46 33.87 0.31
N GLU A 358 11.58 33.91 1.02
CA GLU A 358 11.68 33.66 2.47
C GLU A 358 10.83 34.69 3.25
N THR A 359 9.51 34.59 3.14
CA THR A 359 8.59 35.30 4.03
C THR A 359 8.25 34.37 5.17
N ASP A 360 8.38 34.85 6.40
CA ASP A 360 8.01 34.15 7.64
C ASP A 360 6.61 33.50 7.57
N ILE A 361 5.69 34.11 6.81
CA ILE A 361 4.32 33.63 6.57
C ILE A 361 4.30 32.32 5.76
N ASN A 362 5.09 32.21 4.69
CA ASN A 362 5.14 30.99 3.87
C ASN A 362 5.71 29.81 4.65
N GLN A 363 6.72 30.06 5.50
CA GLN A 363 7.31 29.03 6.35
C GLN A 363 6.31 28.52 7.41
N LEU A 364 5.53 29.42 8.02
CA LEU A 364 4.49 29.04 8.98
C LEU A 364 3.38 28.23 8.29
N LYS A 365 2.89 28.68 7.12
CA LYS A 365 1.88 27.92 6.35
C LYS A 365 2.43 26.55 5.95
N ALA A 366 3.67 26.44 5.49
CA ALA A 366 4.30 25.16 5.15
C ALA A 366 4.41 24.21 6.36
N PHE A 367 4.70 24.77 7.55
CA PHE A 367 4.71 24.02 8.80
C PHE A 367 3.32 23.46 9.15
N ASP A 368 2.27 24.28 9.03
CA ASP A 368 0.89 23.84 9.26
C ASP A 368 0.46 22.75 8.28
N MET A 369 0.80 22.90 6.99
CA MET A 369 0.54 21.86 5.98
C MET A 369 1.28 20.56 6.30
N SER A 370 2.55 20.63 6.73
CA SER A 370 3.32 19.46 7.17
C SER A 370 2.70 18.79 8.40
N ARG A 371 2.17 19.57 9.33
CA ARG A 371 1.50 19.11 10.54
C ARG A 371 0.23 18.33 10.21
N ILE A 372 -0.63 18.89 9.35
CA ILE A 372 -1.88 18.25 8.90
C ILE A 372 -1.57 16.98 8.09
N SER A 373 -0.55 17.01 7.22
CA SER A 373 -0.07 15.82 6.50
C SER A 373 0.33 14.69 7.44
N ALA A 374 1.08 15.00 8.51
CA ALA A 374 1.47 14.02 9.52
C ALA A 374 0.26 13.47 10.29
N ALA A 375 -0.73 14.30 10.57
CA ALA A 375 -1.97 13.90 11.24
C ALA A 375 -2.78 12.91 10.39
N TYR A 376 -2.99 13.19 9.10
CA TYR A 376 -3.64 12.24 8.17
C TYR A 376 -2.85 10.95 7.99
N SER A 377 -1.52 11.03 7.94
CA SER A 377 -0.66 9.84 7.87
C SER A 377 -0.86 8.94 9.09
N LEU A 378 -1.02 9.53 10.28
CA LEU A 378 -1.26 8.80 11.53
C LEU A 378 -2.66 8.17 11.57
N VAL A 379 -3.70 8.89 11.13
CA VAL A 379 -5.07 8.35 10.99
C VAL A 379 -5.08 7.15 10.04
N LEU A 380 -4.43 7.29 8.89
CA LEU A 380 -4.32 6.22 7.89
C LEU A 380 -3.61 4.98 8.46
N ALA A 381 -2.52 5.17 9.19
CA ALA A 381 -1.79 4.09 9.84
C ALA A 381 -2.64 3.38 10.92
N GLY A 382 -3.34 4.12 11.77
CA GLY A 382 -4.21 3.57 12.80
C GLY A 382 -5.44 2.84 12.22
N ALA A 383 -6.12 3.45 11.24
CA ALA A 383 -7.26 2.86 10.55
C ALA A 383 -6.91 1.52 9.89
N THR A 384 -5.79 1.47 9.18
CA THR A 384 -5.35 0.27 8.48
C THR A 384 -4.79 -0.79 9.44
N HIS A 385 -4.14 -0.38 10.53
CA HIS A 385 -3.74 -1.28 11.61
C HIS A 385 -4.95 -1.97 12.26
N HIS A 386 -6.05 -1.24 12.47
CA HIS A 386 -7.29 -1.82 13.00
C HIS A 386 -7.87 -2.90 12.08
N LEU A 387 -7.87 -2.67 10.77
CA LEU A 387 -8.25 -3.69 9.78
C LEU A 387 -7.29 -4.89 9.82
N PHE A 388 -5.98 -4.64 9.93
CA PHE A 388 -4.95 -5.69 10.01
C PHE A 388 -5.11 -6.61 11.23
N ASN A 389 -5.55 -6.09 12.38
CA ASN A 389 -5.83 -6.92 13.55
C ASN A 389 -6.96 -7.93 13.31
N SER A 390 -7.84 -7.66 12.35
CA SER A 390 -8.87 -8.60 11.90
C SER A 390 -8.44 -9.45 10.71
N GLU A 391 -7.50 -8.96 9.89
CA GLU A 391 -7.01 -9.65 8.70
C GLU A 391 -5.51 -9.42 8.47
N SER A 392 -4.71 -10.43 8.81
CA SER A 392 -3.25 -10.38 8.75
C SER A 392 -2.68 -10.16 7.34
N SER A 393 -3.44 -10.43 6.28
CA SER A 393 -2.99 -10.20 4.90
C SER A 393 -2.77 -8.72 4.57
N LEU A 394 -3.25 -7.81 5.41
CA LEU A 394 -3.02 -6.36 5.29
C LEU A 394 -1.66 -5.92 5.84
N ILE A 395 -0.79 -6.85 6.27
CA ILE A 395 0.52 -6.54 6.85
C ILE A 395 1.38 -5.62 5.98
N ALA A 396 1.36 -5.81 4.66
CA ALA A 396 2.12 -4.99 3.72
C ALA A 396 1.62 -3.53 3.70
N SER A 397 0.30 -3.33 3.63
CA SER A 397 -0.32 -2.00 3.74
C SER A 397 0.08 -1.31 5.04
N VAL A 398 -0.08 -2.00 6.16
CA VAL A 398 0.17 -1.46 7.49
C VAL A 398 1.65 -1.15 7.73
N ALA A 399 2.56 -1.97 7.20
CA ALA A 399 3.99 -1.67 7.20
C ALA A 399 4.31 -0.33 6.52
N ASN A 400 3.75 -0.11 5.33
CA ASN A 400 3.95 1.13 4.58
C ASN A 400 3.32 2.33 5.29
N PHE A 401 2.08 2.21 5.79
CA PHE A 401 1.40 3.34 6.43
C PHE A 401 2.05 3.75 7.76
N TRP A 402 2.49 2.80 8.59
CA TRP A 402 3.27 3.14 9.79
C TRP A 402 4.62 3.77 9.47
N THR A 403 5.29 3.27 8.41
CA THR A 403 6.55 3.86 7.95
C THR A 403 6.32 5.31 7.50
N GLY A 404 5.32 5.55 6.65
CA GLY A 404 4.99 6.90 6.17
C GLY A 404 4.56 7.85 7.28
N ALA A 405 3.77 7.38 8.26
CA ALA A 405 3.44 8.18 9.44
C ALA A 405 4.69 8.54 10.26
N GLY A 406 5.60 7.57 10.45
CA GLY A 406 6.87 7.78 11.11
C GLY A 406 7.72 8.87 10.44
N GLU A 407 7.87 8.79 9.12
CA GLU A 407 8.60 9.78 8.32
C GLU A 407 7.99 11.17 8.41
N SER A 408 6.67 11.30 8.23
CA SER A 408 5.97 12.58 8.30
C SER A 408 6.15 13.25 9.68
N LEU A 409 6.04 12.47 10.76
CA LEU A 409 6.24 12.96 12.14
C LEU A 409 7.69 13.35 12.42
N LEU A 410 8.66 12.56 11.96
CA LEU A 410 10.08 12.89 12.09
C LEU A 410 10.43 14.16 11.31
N SER A 411 9.94 14.29 10.08
CA SER A 411 10.10 15.49 9.26
C SER A 411 9.51 16.72 9.98
N LEU A 412 8.28 16.59 10.51
CA LEU A 412 7.64 17.65 11.28
C LEU A 412 8.48 18.04 12.50
N SER A 413 8.96 17.07 13.29
CA SER A 413 9.75 17.33 14.51
C SER A 413 11.07 18.09 14.25
N LYS A 414 11.57 18.05 13.01
CA LYS A 414 12.82 18.70 12.59
C LYS A 414 12.60 19.99 11.81
N SER A 415 11.35 20.36 11.56
CA SER A 415 11.04 21.53 10.75
C SER A 415 11.56 22.82 11.40
N SER A 416 12.10 23.73 10.60
CA SER A 416 12.48 25.08 11.05
C SER A 416 11.28 25.88 11.58
N GLY A 417 10.05 25.51 11.18
CA GLY A 417 8.80 26.16 11.61
C GLY A 417 8.59 26.16 13.13
N TRP A 418 9.22 25.24 13.87
CA TRP A 418 9.20 25.28 15.33
C TRP A 418 9.76 26.59 15.90
N SER A 419 10.82 27.14 15.31
CA SER A 419 11.41 28.43 15.74
C SER A 419 10.44 29.62 15.56
N MET A 420 9.60 29.57 14.54
CA MET A 420 8.58 30.59 14.27
C MET A 420 7.42 30.50 15.26
N CYS A 421 6.94 29.29 15.55
CA CYS A 421 5.95 29.06 16.61
C CYS A 421 6.45 29.65 17.94
N VAL A 422 7.76 29.68 18.17
CA VAL A 422 8.35 30.20 19.40
C VAL A 422 8.37 31.71 19.45
N ASN A 423 8.69 32.35 18.32
CA ASN A 423 8.63 33.80 18.19
C ASN A 423 7.20 34.35 18.31
N LEU A 424 6.20 33.54 17.95
CA LEU A 424 4.76 33.83 18.13
C LEU A 424 4.22 33.46 19.53
N GLY A 425 5.07 32.98 20.44
CA GLY A 425 4.68 32.57 21.79
C GLY A 425 3.86 31.28 21.85
N LEU A 426 3.81 30.51 20.77
CA LEU A 426 3.06 29.25 20.67
C LEU A 426 3.85 28.04 21.20
N VAL A 427 5.19 28.07 21.21
CA VAL A 427 6.07 26.97 21.65
C VAL A 427 7.40 27.53 22.22
N ILE A 428 8.20 26.77 23.00
CA ILE A 428 9.64 27.02 23.26
C ILE A 428 10.36 25.69 22.97
N PRO A 429 11.49 25.59 22.23
CA PRO A 429 12.10 24.31 21.92
C PRO A 429 13.51 24.19 22.53
N ASN A 430 13.66 23.26 23.46
CA ASN A 430 14.93 22.64 23.79
C ASN A 430 14.99 21.25 23.16
N LEU A 431 15.38 21.23 21.87
CA LEU A 431 15.64 19.99 21.11
C LEU A 431 16.68 19.09 21.81
N ALA A 432 17.61 19.71 22.56
CA ALA A 432 18.61 19.01 23.37
C ALA A 432 18.00 18.14 24.50
N SER A 433 16.76 18.41 24.94
CA SER A 433 16.07 17.59 25.95
C SER A 433 15.27 16.42 25.33
N ALA A 434 14.76 16.60 24.11
CA ALA A 434 14.03 15.57 23.36
C ALA A 434 14.90 14.32 23.07
N MET A 435 16.21 14.51 22.91
CA MET A 435 17.16 13.45 22.59
C MET A 435 17.49 12.50 23.76
N LYS A 436 17.08 12.81 25.00
CA LYS A 436 17.31 11.96 26.19
C LYS A 436 16.19 10.96 26.47
N PHE A 437 15.14 10.97 25.65
CA PHE A 437 13.89 10.31 25.98
C PHE A 437 13.86 8.88 25.43
N LYS A 438 14.60 7.98 26.10
CA LYS A 438 14.48 6.52 25.86
C LYS A 438 13.11 6.08 26.39
N CYS A 439 12.24 5.58 25.53
CA CYS A 439 10.99 4.96 25.99
C CYS A 439 11.35 3.75 26.87
N THR A 440 11.13 3.86 28.17
CA THR A 440 11.36 2.76 29.13
C THR A 440 10.24 1.74 29.10
N LYS A 441 9.13 2.04 28.40
CA LYS A 441 7.90 1.24 28.39
C LYS A 441 7.84 0.19 27.28
N CYS A 442 8.63 0.30 26.20
CA CYS A 442 8.62 -0.72 25.16
C CYS A 442 10.02 -1.07 24.63
N SER A 443 10.21 -2.35 24.34
CA SER A 443 11.46 -2.92 23.84
C SER A 443 11.56 -2.93 22.31
N LEU A 444 10.70 -2.14 21.64
CA LEU A 444 10.47 -2.18 20.20
C LEU A 444 11.75 -2.00 19.38
N MET A 445 12.60 -1.03 19.74
CA MET A 445 13.84 -0.77 19.01
C MET A 445 14.86 -1.90 19.12
N ASP A 446 14.96 -2.53 20.28
CA ASP A 446 15.85 -3.66 20.52
C ASP A 446 15.35 -4.90 19.77
N ARG A 447 14.02 -5.11 19.76
CA ARG A 447 13.37 -6.21 19.03
C ARG A 447 13.39 -6.02 17.53
N PHE A 448 13.22 -4.80 17.02
CA PHE A 448 13.42 -4.49 15.61
C PHE A 448 14.84 -4.84 15.17
N ARG A 449 15.85 -4.40 15.93
CA ARG A 449 17.26 -4.74 15.66
C ARG A 449 17.52 -6.25 15.75
N ALA A 450 16.90 -6.96 16.70
CA ALA A 450 17.02 -8.41 16.81
C ALA A 450 16.34 -9.15 15.64
N GLY A 451 15.14 -8.72 15.23
CA GLY A 451 14.40 -9.26 14.09
C GLY A 451 15.17 -9.10 12.78
N MET A 452 15.87 -7.97 12.63
CA MET A 452 16.79 -7.71 11.52
C MET A 452 17.96 -8.68 11.44
N LEU A 453 18.58 -9.01 12.58
CA LEU A 453 19.78 -9.85 12.63
C LEU A 453 19.44 -11.35 12.49
N ASN A 454 18.30 -11.77 13.04
CA ASN A 454 17.97 -13.18 13.14
C ASN A 454 16.91 -13.65 12.12
N GLY A 455 16.24 -12.71 11.43
CA GLY A 455 15.19 -12.98 10.43
C GLY A 455 13.99 -13.75 11.00
N GLN A 456 13.83 -13.79 12.32
CA GLN A 456 12.92 -14.68 13.02
C GLN A 456 12.24 -13.93 14.16
N ILE A 457 10.91 -13.90 14.13
CA ILE A 457 10.07 -13.43 15.23
C ILE A 457 9.10 -14.57 15.51
N LYS A 458 9.06 -15.07 16.75
CA LYS A 458 8.05 -16.07 17.12
C LYS A 458 6.68 -15.41 17.13
N SER A 459 5.63 -16.14 16.75
CA SER A 459 4.27 -15.58 16.71
C SER A 459 3.81 -14.98 18.05
N ALA A 460 4.14 -15.63 19.17
CA ALA A 460 3.83 -15.10 20.52
C ALA A 460 4.64 -13.83 20.85
N ASP A 461 5.86 -13.72 20.34
CA ASP A 461 6.67 -12.51 20.52
C ASP A 461 6.08 -11.36 19.70
N PHE A 462 5.56 -11.64 18.50
CA PHE A 462 4.94 -10.63 17.63
C PHE A 462 3.73 -9.96 18.27
N GLU A 463 2.77 -10.72 18.80
CA GLU A 463 1.58 -10.17 19.45
C GLU A 463 1.95 -9.28 20.65
N ASN A 464 2.92 -9.72 21.46
CA ASN A 464 3.45 -8.92 22.56
C ASN A 464 4.09 -7.61 22.06
N VAL A 465 4.85 -7.65 20.95
CA VAL A 465 5.43 -6.42 20.36
C VAL A 465 4.35 -5.47 19.87
N SER A 466 3.36 -5.97 19.15
CA SER A 466 2.27 -5.14 18.62
C SER A 466 1.49 -4.47 19.76
N ASN A 467 1.22 -5.19 20.84
CA ASN A 467 0.53 -4.64 22.02
C ASN A 467 1.40 -3.59 22.76
N GLU A 468 2.69 -3.87 22.98
CA GLU A 468 3.64 -2.89 23.57
C GLU A 468 3.73 -1.62 22.71
N PHE A 469 3.78 -1.78 21.38
CA PHE A 469 3.79 -0.68 20.43
C PHE A 469 2.51 0.16 20.54
N LEU A 470 1.34 -0.46 20.43
CA LEU A 470 0.04 0.24 20.47
C LEU A 470 -0.15 1.04 21.77
N HIS A 471 0.19 0.45 22.91
CA HIS A 471 0.14 1.15 24.18
C HIS A 471 1.07 2.37 24.17
N CYS A 472 2.28 2.23 23.65
CA CYS A 472 3.25 3.32 23.58
C CYS A 472 2.78 4.45 22.65
N VAL A 473 2.34 4.12 21.43
CA VAL A 473 1.91 5.15 20.48
C VAL A 473 0.59 5.80 20.89
N SER A 474 -0.33 5.08 21.54
CA SER A 474 -1.55 5.68 22.08
C SER A 474 -1.24 6.67 23.22
N ASP A 475 -0.42 6.28 24.19
CA ASP A 475 0.02 7.16 25.28
C ASP A 475 0.67 8.45 24.76
N ILE A 476 1.52 8.34 23.74
CA ILE A 476 2.23 9.49 23.16
C ILE A 476 1.26 10.33 22.32
N THR A 477 0.41 9.70 21.50
CA THR A 477 -0.55 10.40 20.64
C THR A 477 -1.50 11.27 21.44
N GLN A 478 -2.02 10.79 22.58
CA GLN A 478 -2.90 11.58 23.45
C GLN A 478 -2.29 12.93 23.89
N LYS A 479 -0.96 13.02 23.98
CA LYS A 479 -0.24 14.23 24.39
C LYS A 479 -0.05 15.24 23.27
N VAL A 480 -0.09 14.79 22.01
CA VAL A 480 0.26 15.62 20.83
C VAL A 480 -0.86 15.72 19.80
N TRP A 481 -1.91 14.91 19.92
CA TRP A 481 -2.99 14.85 18.93
C TRP A 481 -3.70 16.19 18.76
N GLY A 482 -4.04 16.85 19.86
CA GLY A 482 -4.65 18.19 19.82
C GLY A 482 -3.81 19.24 19.09
N PHE A 483 -2.49 19.12 19.14
CA PHE A 483 -1.59 19.96 18.35
C PHE A 483 -1.60 19.56 16.87
N LEU A 484 -1.51 18.26 16.55
CA LEU A 484 -1.47 17.77 15.18
C LEU A 484 -2.71 18.15 14.35
N ILE A 485 -3.88 18.22 15.00
CA ILE A 485 -5.16 18.49 14.34
C ILE A 485 -5.60 19.96 14.39
N SER A 486 -4.78 20.85 14.97
CA SER A 486 -5.17 22.26 15.03
C SER A 486 -5.38 22.80 13.62
N ASP A 487 -6.46 23.56 13.45
CA ASP A 487 -6.85 24.19 12.18
C ASP A 487 -7.34 23.23 11.06
N CYS A 488 -7.58 21.95 11.37
CA CYS A 488 -8.27 21.01 10.45
C CYS A 488 -9.62 20.56 11.03
N GLN A 489 -10.72 20.95 10.37
CA GLN A 489 -12.07 20.70 10.86
C GLN A 489 -12.45 19.21 10.90
N PHE A 490 -12.07 18.45 9.85
CA PHE A 490 -12.35 17.02 9.79
C PHE A 490 -11.63 16.27 10.92
N LEU A 491 -10.32 16.47 11.06
CA LEU A 491 -9.50 15.75 12.04
C LEU A 491 -9.86 16.09 13.50
N GLN A 492 -10.41 17.28 13.75
CA GLN A 492 -10.96 17.63 15.07
C GLN A 492 -12.14 16.76 15.50
N SER A 493 -12.85 16.15 14.55
CA SER A 493 -13.90 15.17 14.87
C SER A 493 -13.34 13.80 15.29
N CYS A 494 -12.07 13.51 14.97
CA CYS A 494 -11.39 12.27 15.31
C CYS A 494 -10.78 12.35 16.71
N LYS A 495 -11.34 11.63 17.69
CA LYS A 495 -10.90 11.69 19.10
C LYS A 495 -9.55 11.03 19.36
N ASP A 496 -9.30 9.88 18.74
CA ASP A 496 -8.04 9.13 18.85
C ASP A 496 -7.82 8.38 17.53
N PRO A 497 -6.70 8.62 16.81
CA PRO A 497 -6.42 7.94 15.55
C PRO A 497 -5.87 6.52 15.74
N ILE A 498 -5.39 6.17 16.94
CA ILE A 498 -4.77 4.88 17.26
C ILE A 498 -5.76 3.93 17.90
N ILE A 499 -6.50 4.41 18.90
CA ILE A 499 -7.59 3.65 19.49
C ILE A 499 -8.81 3.90 18.62
N SER A 500 -9.40 2.83 18.11
CA SER A 500 -10.64 2.78 17.32
C SER A 500 -11.88 3.40 17.98
N SER A 501 -11.72 4.22 19.02
CA SER A 501 -12.73 5.03 19.69
C SER A 501 -13.36 6.12 18.82
N TRP A 502 -12.76 6.48 17.67
CA TRP A 502 -13.42 7.22 16.60
C TRP A 502 -14.57 6.43 15.94
N LEU A 503 -14.70 5.12 16.19
CA LEU A 503 -15.81 4.27 15.71
C LEU A 503 -17.15 4.43 16.48
N MET A 504 -17.30 5.38 17.41
CA MET A 504 -18.54 5.54 18.19
C MET A 504 -19.01 7.01 18.15
N SER A 505 -20.25 7.39 17.83
CA SER A 505 -21.54 6.74 18.06
C SER A 505 -22.62 7.35 17.13
N THR A 506 -23.17 6.56 16.21
CA THR A 506 -24.48 6.83 15.57
C THR A 506 -25.61 6.05 16.26
N LYS A 507 -25.46 5.74 17.55
CA LYS A 507 -26.61 5.28 18.34
C LYS A 507 -27.45 6.48 18.74
N SER A 508 -28.58 6.65 18.05
CA SER A 508 -29.75 7.26 18.65
C SER A 508 -30.03 6.53 19.97
N SER A 509 -30.29 7.30 21.01
CA SER A 509 -30.67 6.81 22.32
C SER A 509 -31.93 5.94 22.20
N SER A 510 -31.81 4.62 22.36
CA SER A 510 -32.68 3.78 23.20
C SER A 510 -32.44 2.28 22.96
N THR A 511 -32.60 1.51 24.04
CA THR A 511 -32.73 0.05 24.14
C THR A 511 -31.47 -0.80 24.39
N VAL A 512 -31.18 -0.94 25.70
CA VAL A 512 -30.85 -2.15 26.49
C VAL A 512 -29.93 -3.23 25.88
N ASP A 513 -28.72 -3.27 26.44
CA ASP A 513 -27.84 -4.40 26.81
C ASP A 513 -27.99 -5.78 26.14
N VAL A 514 -26.88 -6.26 25.56
CA VAL A 514 -26.24 -7.53 25.98
C VAL A 514 -24.72 -7.33 25.93
N GLU A 515 -24.15 -7.09 27.10
CA GLU A 515 -22.71 -6.98 27.35
C GLU A 515 -22.14 -8.39 27.60
N VAL A 516 -21.20 -8.85 26.78
CA VAL A 516 -20.36 -10.01 27.13
C VAL A 516 -19.18 -9.50 27.94
N CYS A 517 -19.36 -9.60 29.25
CA CYS A 517 -18.41 -9.24 30.29
C CYS A 517 -17.07 -10.00 30.13
N VAL A 518 -15.95 -9.27 30.07
CA VAL A 518 -14.65 -9.77 30.53
C VAL A 518 -14.19 -8.83 31.64
N ASN A 519 -14.26 -9.34 32.86
CA ASN A 519 -13.99 -8.68 34.13
C ASN A 519 -12.74 -7.78 34.12
N LYS A 520 -12.92 -6.48 34.35
CA LYS A 520 -11.94 -5.64 35.06
C LYS A 520 -12.61 -5.04 36.29
N THR A 521 -12.10 -5.46 37.44
CA THR A 521 -12.51 -5.08 38.78
C THR A 521 -12.34 -3.57 39.00
N ASN A 522 -13.46 -2.85 39.08
CA ASN A 522 -13.51 -1.46 39.53
C ASN A 522 -13.24 -1.39 41.04
N MET A 523 -12.21 -0.65 41.44
CA MET A 523 -12.12 -0.05 42.77
C MET A 523 -12.07 1.47 42.57
N CYS A 524 -13.22 2.08 42.83
CA CYS A 524 -13.45 3.51 42.77
C CYS A 524 -12.99 4.11 44.11
N TYR A 525 -12.14 5.14 44.06
CA TYR A 525 -12.01 6.09 45.15
C TYR A 525 -12.17 7.50 44.59
N THR A 526 -13.36 8.05 44.80
CA THR A 526 -13.57 9.48 44.93
C THR A 526 -12.76 10.00 46.10
N ASN A 527 -12.00 11.08 45.90
CA ASN A 527 -11.84 12.14 46.89
C ASN A 527 -11.30 13.41 46.21
N GLU A 528 -12.05 14.48 46.36
CA GLU A 528 -11.62 15.85 46.15
C GLU A 528 -10.46 16.19 47.10
N SER A 529 -9.51 16.99 46.61
CA SER A 529 -8.80 17.93 47.48
C SER A 529 -8.32 19.12 46.66
N GLU A 530 -8.96 20.26 46.91
CA GLU A 530 -8.41 21.60 46.66
C GLU A 530 -7.03 21.73 47.34
N ASN A 531 -6.00 22.15 46.59
CA ASN A 531 -5.26 23.39 46.88
C ASN A 531 -4.00 23.55 46.02
N SER A 532 -3.92 24.72 45.39
CA SER A 532 -2.73 25.51 45.06
C SER A 532 -1.56 24.82 44.35
N VAL A 533 -1.50 24.97 43.03
CA VAL A 533 -0.22 25.06 42.32
C VAL A 533 -0.12 26.44 41.65
N SER A 534 0.71 27.25 42.31
CA SER A 534 1.35 28.47 41.84
C SER A 534 1.57 28.55 40.33
N MET A 535 1.19 29.70 39.78
CA MET A 535 1.52 30.28 38.47
C MET A 535 2.98 30.08 38.03
N CYS A 536 3.28 28.93 37.42
CA CYS A 536 4.54 28.63 36.73
C CYS A 536 4.34 27.48 35.72
N HIS A 537 3.44 27.63 34.74
CA HIS A 537 2.99 26.51 33.90
C HIS A 537 3.02 26.70 32.37
N GLU A 538 3.36 27.87 31.83
CA GLU A 538 3.38 28.07 30.37
C GLU A 538 4.69 27.61 29.71
N GLN A 539 5.79 27.49 30.47
CA GLN A 539 7.12 27.15 29.93
C GLN A 539 7.31 25.64 29.65
N THR A 540 6.47 24.75 30.20
CA THR A 540 6.69 23.28 30.24
C THR A 540 5.93 22.45 29.20
N LEU A 541 4.92 23.01 28.52
CA LEU A 541 4.03 22.23 27.64
C LEU A 541 4.62 21.98 26.24
N ALA A 542 5.42 22.94 25.76
CA ALA A 542 5.86 23.04 24.38
C ALA A 542 7.12 22.20 24.07
N ASP A 543 8.08 22.20 24.98
CA ASP A 543 9.27 21.32 24.95
C ASP A 543 8.88 19.83 24.91
N HIS A 544 7.76 19.49 25.55
CA HIS A 544 7.22 18.14 25.60
C HIS A 544 6.56 17.72 24.26
N ALA A 545 5.99 18.65 23.49
CA ALA A 545 5.32 18.33 22.23
C ALA A 545 6.29 17.88 21.12
N VAL A 546 7.37 18.62 20.89
CA VAL A 546 8.40 18.26 19.88
C VAL A 546 9.02 16.90 20.21
N ALA A 547 9.35 16.68 21.49
CA ALA A 547 9.91 15.42 21.96
C ALA A 547 8.92 14.25 21.77
N CYS A 548 7.64 14.44 22.10
CA CYS A 548 6.61 13.43 21.89
C CYS A 548 6.36 13.15 20.40
N ILE A 549 6.35 14.16 19.52
CA ILE A 549 6.22 13.95 18.06
C ILE A 549 7.40 13.16 17.52
N PHE A 550 8.63 13.52 17.92
CA PHE A 550 9.83 12.79 17.53
C PHE A 550 9.76 11.33 17.99
N GLN A 551 9.43 11.08 19.27
CA GLN A 551 9.27 9.73 19.80
C GLN A 551 8.18 8.95 19.05
N LEU A 552 7.03 9.56 18.81
CA LEU A 552 5.93 8.95 18.06
C LEU A 552 6.42 8.53 16.66
N GLY A 553 7.14 9.43 15.97
CA GLY A 553 7.75 9.17 14.68
C GLY A 553 8.69 7.97 14.69
N VAL A 554 9.61 7.91 15.67
CA VAL A 554 10.54 6.76 15.84
C VAL A 554 9.78 5.45 16.08
N HIS A 555 8.75 5.45 16.93
CA HIS A 555 7.97 4.24 17.21
C HIS A 555 7.20 3.75 15.99
N CYS A 556 6.51 4.66 15.28
CA CYS A 556 5.80 4.35 14.04
C CYS A 556 6.77 3.76 12.99
N LEU A 557 7.92 4.40 12.80
CA LEU A 557 8.92 3.98 11.83
C LEU A 557 9.51 2.60 12.15
N ALA A 558 9.87 2.36 13.41
CA ALA A 558 10.42 1.08 13.87
C ALA A 558 9.42 -0.07 13.75
N TYR A 559 8.14 0.18 14.07
CA TYR A 559 7.10 -0.83 13.92
C TYR A 559 6.79 -1.11 12.44
N GLY A 560 6.71 -0.07 11.59
CA GLY A 560 6.59 -0.21 10.14
C GLY A 560 7.73 -1.05 9.55
N GLY A 561 8.98 -0.78 9.96
CA GLY A 561 10.15 -1.57 9.59
C GLY A 561 10.08 -3.02 10.06
N LEU A 562 9.58 -3.28 11.28
CA LEU A 562 9.38 -4.63 11.78
C LEU A 562 8.41 -5.42 10.90
N LEU A 563 7.26 -4.84 10.57
CA LEU A 563 6.28 -5.46 9.67
C LEU A 563 6.86 -5.66 8.26
N ALA A 564 7.59 -4.68 7.76
CA ALA A 564 8.27 -4.76 6.47
C ALA A 564 9.30 -5.91 6.44
N SER A 565 10.00 -6.15 7.55
CA SER A 565 10.94 -7.28 7.65
C SER A 565 10.24 -8.64 7.54
N ILE A 566 8.98 -8.72 7.98
CA ILE A 566 8.16 -9.93 7.89
C ILE A 566 7.64 -10.13 6.46
N CYS A 567 7.05 -9.10 5.84
CA CYS A 567 6.37 -9.25 4.55
C CYS A 567 7.25 -9.04 3.32
N TYR A 568 8.33 -8.27 3.44
CA TYR A 568 9.29 -8.01 2.36
C TYR A 568 10.66 -8.64 2.61
N GLY A 569 10.90 -9.16 3.81
CA GLY A 569 12.18 -9.72 4.23
C GLY A 569 13.14 -8.68 4.82
N PRO A 570 14.16 -9.12 5.59
CA PRO A 570 15.06 -8.26 6.35
C PRO A 570 16.01 -7.42 5.49
N HIS A 571 16.12 -7.70 4.19
CA HIS A 571 16.99 -6.96 3.26
C HIS A 571 16.19 -6.20 2.20
N SER A 572 14.89 -6.02 2.41
CA SER A 572 14.08 -5.21 1.53
C SER A 572 14.49 -3.74 1.61
N HIS A 573 14.26 -3.00 0.53
CA HIS A 573 14.57 -1.57 0.49
C HIS A 573 13.85 -0.77 1.57
N LEU A 574 12.57 -1.06 1.83
CA LEU A 574 11.82 -0.40 2.89
C LEU A 574 12.48 -0.59 4.26
N VAL A 575 12.94 -1.80 4.56
CA VAL A 575 13.62 -2.13 5.80
C VAL A 575 14.97 -1.43 5.90
N CYS A 576 15.78 -1.49 4.84
CA CYS A 576 17.08 -0.80 4.78
C CYS A 576 16.91 0.72 4.91
N HIS A 577 15.88 1.29 4.28
CA HIS A 577 15.53 2.69 4.37
C HIS A 577 15.16 3.10 5.81
N VAL A 578 14.25 2.35 6.44
CA VAL A 578 13.90 2.55 7.86
C VAL A 578 15.14 2.47 8.74
N GLN A 579 16.02 1.50 8.52
CA GLN A 579 17.27 1.37 9.27
C GLN A 579 18.15 2.60 9.10
N ASN A 580 18.36 3.06 7.86
CA ASN A 580 19.18 4.24 7.57
C ASN A 580 18.65 5.47 8.29
N VAL A 581 17.33 5.72 8.22
CA VAL A 581 16.68 6.83 8.92
C VAL A 581 16.92 6.72 10.43
N LEU A 582 16.65 5.56 11.03
CA LEU A 582 16.83 5.34 12.48
C LEU A 582 18.30 5.40 12.94
N GLU A 583 19.26 5.02 12.11
CA GLU A 583 20.69 5.15 12.40
C GLU A 583 21.16 6.60 12.33
N HIS A 584 20.68 7.37 11.35
CA HIS A 584 20.88 8.81 11.30
C HIS A 584 20.33 9.50 12.57
N GLU A 585 19.16 9.06 13.06
CA GLU A 585 18.60 9.57 14.32
C GLU A 585 19.49 9.24 15.53
N LYS A 586 20.02 8.00 15.62
CA LYS A 586 20.93 7.59 16.71
C LYS A 586 22.23 8.37 16.71
N ASN A 587 22.78 8.69 15.54
CA ASN A 587 23.99 9.49 15.44
C ASN A 587 23.73 10.95 15.88
N PHE A 588 22.55 11.49 15.61
CA PHE A 588 22.14 12.80 16.12
C PHE A 588 22.09 12.86 17.66
N VAL A 589 21.75 11.75 18.32
CA VAL A 589 21.76 11.60 19.80
C VAL A 589 23.19 11.57 20.39
N LEU A 590 24.20 11.13 19.61
CA LEU A 590 25.59 11.03 20.08
C LEU A 590 26.41 12.31 19.86
N TYR A 591 26.05 13.14 18.88
CA TYR A 591 26.77 14.39 18.55
C TYR A 591 26.30 15.63 19.32
N SER A 592 25.34 15.49 20.25
CA SER A 592 24.83 16.57 21.10
C SER A 592 25.40 16.55 22.54
N HIS A 593 26.58 15.94 22.72
CA HIS A 593 27.34 15.89 23.97
C HIS A 593 28.39 16.99 24.12
#